data_AF-K1PSH9-F1
#
_entry.id   AF-K1PSH9-F1
#
_cell.length_a   1.000
_cell.length_b   1.000
_cell.length_c   1.000
_cell.angle_alpha   90.00
_cell.angle_beta   90.00
_cell.angle_gamma   90.00
#
_symmetry.space_group_name_H-M   'P 1'
#
loop_
_entity.id
_entity.type
_entity.pdbx_description
1 polymer ?
#
loop_
_entity_poly.entity_id
_entity_poly.type
_entity_poly.pdbx_seq_one_letter_code
_entity_poly.pdbx_strand_id
1 'polypeptide(L)'
;MANILDLLMDGDNVRKNNQNISRPYIFYHICLFISSILTPGTIFLLILGAIITAFPSIEPWAALLFNGLPVAIFIISIFLAKEDTQLLLAAIFSTIYSLVMLVVLIGLLKEGIESQLCSVTTVFFCFVAGVFILAAIMHPKEFSCILHGLLYFLAVPSMSMLLIFYSVGNMHNVNWGTRESKVDNNDGSSAKMIQRQFLGQSCSIGDWCR
;
A
#
# COMPACT_ATOMS: atom_id res chain seq x y z
N MET A 1 4.39 3.25 -6.86
CA MET A 1 5.78 2.78 -6.67
C MET A 1 6.74 3.30 -7.74
N ALA A 2 6.33 3.45 -9.01
CA ALA A 2 7.19 3.92 -10.12
C ALA A 2 7.95 5.23 -9.83
N ASN A 3 7.28 6.30 -9.37
CA ASN A 3 7.93 7.60 -9.12
C ASN A 3 9.01 7.54 -8.01
N ILE A 4 8.81 6.69 -7.00
CA ILE A 4 9.78 6.50 -5.93
C ILE A 4 10.98 5.72 -6.48
N LEU A 5 10.73 4.70 -7.29
CA LEU A 5 11.77 3.90 -7.92
C LEU A 5 12.62 4.75 -8.89
N ASP A 6 11.99 5.61 -9.69
CA ASP A 6 12.67 6.54 -10.59
C ASP A 6 13.55 7.55 -9.82
N LEU A 7 13.01 8.15 -8.75
CA LEU A 7 13.77 9.02 -7.85
C LEU A 7 14.96 8.31 -7.21
N LEU A 8 14.82 7.03 -6.86
CA LEU A 8 15.91 6.23 -6.29
C LEU A 8 16.96 5.84 -7.33
N MET A 9 16.55 5.54 -8.57
CA MET A 9 17.46 5.21 -9.68
C MET A 9 18.31 6.40 -10.10
N ASP A 10 17.75 7.62 -10.13
CA ASP A 10 18.47 8.84 -10.49
C ASP A 10 18.79 9.75 -9.28
N GLY A 11 18.85 9.15 -8.08
CA GLY A 11 18.93 9.88 -6.81
C GLY A 11 20.15 10.81 -6.69
N ASP A 12 21.29 10.45 -7.30
CA ASP A 12 22.48 11.30 -7.29
C ASP A 12 22.37 12.51 -8.22
N ASN A 13 21.67 12.37 -9.34
CA ASN A 13 21.44 13.46 -10.30
C ASN A 13 20.37 14.43 -9.78
N VAL A 14 19.28 13.87 -9.24
CA VAL A 14 18.18 14.62 -8.61
C VAL A 14 18.69 15.45 -7.43
N ARG A 15 19.60 14.91 -6.62
CA ARG A 15 20.25 15.65 -5.52
C ARG A 15 21.12 16.80 -6.01
N LYS A 16 21.89 16.60 -7.08
CA LYS A 16 22.76 17.66 -7.63
C LYS A 16 21.94 18.81 -8.23
N ASN A 17 20.76 18.51 -8.76
CA ASN A 17 19.89 19.48 -9.41
C ASN A 17 18.88 20.14 -8.45
N ASN A 18 18.74 19.68 -7.20
CA ASN A 18 17.75 20.20 -6.25
C ASN A 18 18.28 20.32 -4.82
N GLN A 19 18.40 21.56 -4.33
CA GLN A 19 18.91 21.87 -2.99
C GLN A 19 17.98 21.42 -1.85
N ASN A 20 16.70 21.15 -2.14
CA ASN A 20 15.73 20.69 -1.14
C ASN A 20 15.80 19.17 -0.91
N ILE A 21 16.49 18.42 -1.79
CA ILE A 21 16.59 16.96 -1.71
C ILE A 21 17.91 16.58 -1.04
N SER A 22 17.83 16.16 0.22
CA SER A 22 19.00 15.82 1.05
C SER A 22 19.31 14.31 1.00
N ARG A 23 20.55 13.92 1.33
CA ARG A 23 20.94 12.50 1.47
C ARG A 23 20.08 11.68 2.45
N PRO A 24 19.71 12.18 3.65
CA PRO A 24 18.85 11.41 4.56
C PRO A 24 17.43 11.21 3.98
N TYR A 25 16.93 12.12 3.15
CA TYR A 25 15.65 11.95 2.48
C TYR A 25 15.67 10.78 1.49
N ILE A 26 16.74 10.64 0.70
CA ILE A 26 16.90 9.50 -0.22
C ILE A 26 17.01 8.19 0.57
N PHE A 27 17.79 8.17 1.66
CA PHE A 27 17.90 7.02 2.54
C PHE A 27 16.55 6.58 3.14
N TYR A 28 15.75 7.54 3.61
CA TYR A 28 14.39 7.29 4.09
C TYR A 28 13.51 6.62 3.02
N HIS A 29 13.55 7.10 1.77
CA HIS A 29 12.81 6.49 0.67
C HIS A 29 13.27 5.07 0.33
N ILE A 30 14.57 4.76 0.47
CA ILE A 30 15.07 3.38 0.32
C ILE A 30 14.47 2.49 1.40
N CYS A 31 14.52 2.91 2.67
CA CYS A 31 13.95 2.15 3.78
C CYS A 31 12.43 1.94 3.62
N LEU A 32 11.70 2.98 3.20
CA LEU A 32 10.28 2.87 2.88
C LEU A 32 10.02 1.88 1.75
N PHE A 33 10.78 1.94 0.67
CA PHE A 33 10.61 1.05 -0.48
C PHE A 33 10.83 -0.41 -0.09
N ILE A 34 11.89 -0.71 0.68
CA ILE A 34 12.17 -2.06 1.19
C ILE A 34 11.04 -2.54 2.11
N SER A 35 10.57 -1.68 3.03
CA SER A 35 9.49 -2.03 3.96
C SER A 35 8.18 -2.33 3.21
N SER A 36 7.89 -1.58 2.14
CA SER A 36 6.72 -1.78 1.29
C SER A 36 6.70 -3.17 0.63
N ILE A 37 7.88 -3.67 0.23
CA ILE A 37 8.02 -5.00 -0.40
C ILE A 37 7.88 -6.14 0.62
N LEU A 38 8.35 -5.92 1.86
CA LEU A 38 8.25 -6.92 2.94
C LEU A 38 6.83 -7.02 3.54
N THR A 39 6.09 -5.90 3.55
CA THR A 39 4.74 -5.78 4.10
C THR A 39 3.74 -6.86 3.65
N PRO A 40 3.59 -7.21 2.36
CA PRO A 40 2.67 -8.28 1.93
C PRO A 40 3.01 -9.63 2.57
N GLY A 41 4.30 -9.94 2.75
CA GLY A 41 4.75 -11.17 3.41
C GLY A 41 4.43 -11.17 4.90
N THR A 42 4.64 -10.06 5.59
CA THR A 42 4.29 -9.92 7.02
C THR A 42 2.80 -10.09 7.26
N ILE A 43 1.96 -9.50 6.41
CA ILE A 43 0.49 -9.57 6.57
C ILE A 43 -0.04 -10.96 6.19
N PHE A 44 0.56 -11.62 5.21
CA PHE A 44 0.27 -13.02 4.91
C PHE A 44 0.48 -13.93 6.12
N LEU A 45 1.63 -13.78 6.80
CA LEU A 45 1.94 -14.53 8.03
C LEU A 45 1.04 -14.13 9.20
N LEU A 46 0.66 -12.85 9.30
CA LEU A 46 -0.25 -12.37 10.33
C LEU A 46 -1.63 -13.04 10.21
N ILE A 47 -2.19 -13.09 9.00
CA ILE A 47 -3.47 -13.76 8.72
C ILE A 47 -3.36 -15.25 9.04
N LEU A 48 -2.28 -15.91 8.62
CA LEU A 48 -2.03 -17.32 8.90
C LEU A 48 -2.00 -17.60 10.42
N GLY A 49 -1.21 -16.82 11.16
CA GLY A 49 -1.09 -16.97 12.61
C GLY A 49 -2.42 -16.77 13.32
N ALA A 50 -3.16 -15.73 12.94
CA ALA A 50 -4.45 -15.44 13.54
C ALA A 50 -5.52 -16.50 13.23
N ILE A 51 -5.53 -17.11 12.04
CA ILE A 51 -6.45 -18.21 11.70
C ILE A 51 -6.15 -19.45 12.56
N ILE A 52 -4.88 -19.81 12.74
CA ILE A 52 -4.47 -20.95 13.57
C ILE A 52 -4.88 -20.72 15.04
N THR A 53 -4.69 -19.50 15.55
CA THR A 53 -5.10 -19.14 16.91
C THR A 53 -6.63 -19.11 17.09
N ALA A 54 -7.37 -18.63 16.08
CA ALA A 54 -8.82 -18.54 16.11
C ALA A 54 -9.49 -19.92 15.97
N PHE A 55 -8.97 -20.77 15.08
CA PHE A 55 -9.49 -22.11 14.79
C PHE A 55 -8.42 -23.18 15.01
N PRO A 56 -8.17 -23.60 16.27
CA PRO A 56 -7.16 -24.60 16.60
C PRO A 56 -7.46 -26.00 16.01
N SER A 57 -8.67 -26.22 15.50
CA SER A 57 -9.09 -27.44 14.80
C SER A 57 -8.61 -27.53 13.35
N ILE A 58 -8.12 -26.43 12.75
CA ILE A 58 -7.59 -26.43 11.39
C ILE A 58 -6.08 -26.68 11.44
N GLU A 59 -5.62 -27.70 10.71
CA GLU A 59 -4.20 -28.00 10.61
C GLU A 59 -3.44 -26.85 9.90
N PRO A 60 -2.23 -26.46 10.36
CA PRO A 60 -1.51 -25.31 9.80
C PRO A 60 -1.29 -25.36 8.29
N TRP A 61 -1.10 -26.56 7.74
CA TRP A 61 -0.98 -26.77 6.29
C TRP A 61 -2.25 -26.42 5.52
N ALA A 62 -3.41 -26.74 6.08
CA ALA A 62 -4.69 -26.38 5.46
C ALA A 62 -4.92 -24.86 5.52
N ALA A 63 -4.63 -24.21 6.66
CA ALA A 63 -4.71 -22.75 6.79
C ALA A 63 -3.80 -22.03 5.79
N LEU A 64 -2.58 -22.55 5.57
CA LEU A 64 -1.66 -22.03 4.56
C LEU A 64 -2.24 -22.13 3.15
N LEU A 65 -2.86 -23.25 2.79
CA LEU A 65 -3.50 -23.43 1.49
C LEU A 65 -4.70 -22.50 1.30
N PHE A 66 -5.57 -22.36 2.32
CA PHE A 66 -6.73 -21.48 2.24
C PHE A 66 -6.36 -20.01 2.04
N ASN A 67 -5.29 -19.52 2.68
CA ASN A 67 -4.80 -18.16 2.48
C ASN A 67 -3.94 -18.04 1.20
N GLY A 68 -3.06 -19.00 0.95
CA GLY A 68 -2.11 -19.00 -0.16
C GLY A 68 -2.79 -19.10 -1.54
N LEU A 69 -3.89 -19.85 -1.65
CA LEU A 69 -4.57 -20.06 -2.93
C LEU A 69 -5.17 -18.75 -3.49
N PRO A 70 -5.97 -17.97 -2.74
CA PRO A 70 -6.41 -16.64 -3.18
C PRO A 70 -5.26 -15.71 -3.59
N VAL A 71 -4.16 -15.69 -2.83
CA VAL A 71 -2.98 -14.87 -3.15
C VAL A 71 -2.33 -15.31 -4.46
N ALA A 72 -2.11 -16.61 -4.63
CA ALA A 72 -1.52 -17.17 -5.84
C ALA A 72 -2.38 -16.89 -7.07
N ILE A 73 -3.71 -17.05 -6.96
CA ILE A 73 -4.65 -16.70 -8.03
C ILE A 73 -4.52 -15.22 -8.40
N PHE A 74 -4.46 -14.33 -7.41
CA PHE A 74 -4.32 -12.89 -7.67
C PHE A 74 -3.00 -12.57 -8.37
N ILE A 75 -1.88 -13.16 -7.92
CA ILE A 75 -0.57 -12.98 -8.55
C ILE A 75 -0.57 -13.50 -10.00
N ILE A 76 -1.14 -14.69 -10.24
CA ILE A 76 -1.24 -15.25 -11.60
C ILE A 76 -2.11 -14.34 -12.48
N SER A 77 -3.22 -13.83 -11.95
CA SER A 77 -4.11 -12.93 -12.68
C SER A 77 -3.41 -11.64 -13.14
N ILE A 78 -2.47 -11.12 -12.36
CA ILE A 78 -1.67 -9.95 -12.73
C ILE A 78 -0.86 -10.18 -14.02
N PHE A 79 -0.39 -11.41 -14.27
CA PHE A 79 0.38 -11.73 -15.48
C PHE A 79 -0.48 -12.03 -16.70
N LEU A 80 -1.71 -12.52 -16.51
CA LEU A 80 -2.56 -12.99 -17.62
C LEU A 80 -3.67 -12.00 -18.01
N ALA A 81 -4.15 -11.19 -17.07
CA ALA A 81 -5.36 -10.38 -17.24
C ALA A 81 -5.04 -8.92 -17.58
N LYS A 82 -5.99 -8.22 -18.22
CA LYS A 82 -5.87 -6.77 -18.52
C LYS A 82 -6.11 -5.92 -17.25
N GLU A 83 -5.60 -4.71 -17.23
CA GLU A 83 -5.66 -3.80 -16.07
C GLU A 83 -7.08 -3.62 -15.51
N ASP A 84 -8.09 -3.46 -16.37
CA ASP A 84 -9.49 -3.31 -15.96
C ASP A 84 -10.02 -4.55 -15.22
N THR A 85 -9.68 -5.74 -15.71
CA THR A 85 -10.07 -7.01 -15.08
C THR A 85 -9.30 -7.28 -13.79
N GLN A 86 -8.04 -6.85 -13.70
CA GLN A 86 -7.25 -6.94 -12.48
C GLN A 86 -7.83 -6.04 -11.37
N LEU A 87 -8.29 -4.84 -11.73
CA LEU A 87 -8.88 -3.90 -10.78
C LEU A 87 -10.22 -4.41 -10.24
N LEU A 88 -11.06 -4.97 -11.11
CA LEU A 88 -12.31 -5.61 -10.68
C LEU A 88 -12.03 -6.80 -9.74
N LEU A 89 -11.05 -7.65 -10.10
CA LEU A 89 -10.66 -8.79 -9.28
C LEU A 89 -10.10 -8.35 -7.92
N ALA A 90 -9.30 -7.28 -7.89
CA ALA A 90 -8.79 -6.68 -6.66
C ALA A 90 -9.91 -6.20 -5.74
N ALA A 91 -10.98 -5.61 -6.29
CA ALA A 91 -12.15 -5.18 -5.52
C ALA A 91 -12.90 -6.38 -4.90
N ILE A 92 -13.06 -7.47 -5.66
CA ILE A 92 -13.69 -8.71 -5.15
C ILE A 92 -12.84 -9.32 -4.03
N PHE A 93 -11.53 -9.48 -4.24
CA PHE A 93 -10.65 -10.00 -3.21
C PHE A 93 -10.57 -9.07 -2.00
N SER A 94 -10.56 -7.74 -2.18
CA SER A 94 -10.58 -6.80 -1.06
C SER A 94 -11.82 -6.97 -0.18
N THR A 95 -12.95 -7.34 -0.77
CA THR A 95 -14.19 -7.62 -0.02
C THR A 95 -14.10 -8.94 0.74
N ILE A 96 -13.46 -9.96 0.16
CA ILE A 96 -13.23 -11.24 0.85
C ILE A 96 -12.23 -11.05 2.00
N TYR A 97 -11.13 -10.35 1.76
CA TYR A 97 -10.09 -10.12 2.76
C TYR A 97 -10.54 -9.21 3.90
N SER A 98 -11.50 -8.31 3.69
CA SER A 98 -12.09 -7.55 4.81
C SER A 98 -12.89 -8.45 5.76
N LEU A 99 -13.59 -9.45 5.23
CA LEU A 99 -14.27 -10.47 6.05
C LEU A 99 -13.26 -11.38 6.77
N VAL A 100 -12.17 -11.78 6.11
CA VAL A 100 -11.08 -12.51 6.76
C VAL A 100 -10.47 -11.68 7.89
N MET A 101 -10.33 -10.36 7.71
CA MET A 101 -9.78 -9.48 8.74
C MET A 101 -10.67 -9.36 9.99
N LEU A 102 -11.99 -9.56 9.88
CA LEU A 102 -12.86 -9.68 11.05
C LEU A 102 -12.53 -10.92 11.88
N VAL A 103 -12.26 -12.05 11.23
CA VAL A 103 -11.83 -13.28 11.91
C VAL A 103 -10.49 -13.06 12.60
N VAL A 104 -9.55 -12.39 11.92
CA VAL A 104 -8.25 -12.03 12.49
C VAL A 104 -8.41 -11.15 13.73
N LEU A 105 -9.32 -10.16 13.69
CA LEU A 105 -9.61 -9.32 14.86
C LEU A 105 -10.05 -10.16 16.07
N ILE A 106 -10.97 -11.11 15.86
CA ILE A 106 -11.44 -12.00 16.93
C ILE A 106 -10.29 -12.88 17.45
N GLY A 107 -9.45 -13.41 16.56
CA GLY A 107 -8.27 -14.20 16.92
C GLY A 107 -7.28 -13.41 17.79
N LEU A 108 -7.01 -12.16 17.42
CA LEU A 108 -6.14 -11.25 18.19
C LEU A 108 -6.74 -10.90 19.56
N LEU A 109 -8.05 -10.70 19.64
CA LEU A 109 -8.73 -10.43 20.92
C LEU A 109 -8.67 -11.64 21.85
N LYS A 110 -8.88 -12.84 21.33
CA LYS A 110 -8.75 -14.09 22.10
C LYS A 110 -7.32 -14.27 22.61
N GLU A 111 -6.33 -14.16 21.72
CA GLU A 111 -4.91 -14.24 22.07
C GLU A 111 -4.52 -13.19 23.13
N GLY A 112 -5.07 -11.97 23.03
CA GLY A 112 -4.80 -10.90 23.98
C GLY A 112 -5.33 -11.17 25.39
N ILE A 113 -6.42 -11.93 25.51
CA ILE A 113 -6.99 -12.31 26.82
C ILE A 113 -6.22 -13.47 27.43
N GLU A 114 -5.84 -14.47 26.63
CA GLU A 114 -5.15 -15.68 27.09
C GLU A 114 -3.67 -15.43 27.42
N SER A 115 -2.94 -14.77 26.51
CA SER A 115 -1.48 -14.62 26.57
C SER A 115 -1.02 -13.24 27.05
N GLN A 116 -1.94 -12.29 27.26
CA GLN A 116 -1.64 -10.90 27.65
C GLN A 116 -0.49 -10.30 26.83
N LEU A 117 0.49 -9.65 27.47
CA LEU A 117 1.66 -9.04 26.82
C LEU A 117 2.83 -10.00 26.58
N CYS A 118 2.69 -11.30 26.89
CA CYS A 118 3.74 -12.28 26.58
C CYS A 118 3.77 -12.64 25.09
N SER A 119 2.66 -12.47 24.37
CA SER A 119 2.57 -12.77 22.94
C SER A 119 3.00 -11.57 22.09
N VAL A 120 3.92 -11.81 21.15
CA VAL A 120 4.47 -10.77 20.26
C VAL A 120 3.39 -10.13 19.39
N THR A 121 2.37 -10.90 18.99
CA THR A 121 1.23 -10.40 18.19
C THR A 121 0.35 -9.45 18.99
N THR A 122 0.11 -9.73 20.27
CA THR A 122 -0.64 -8.83 21.17
C THR A 122 0.10 -7.52 21.41
N VAL A 123 1.41 -7.59 21.67
CA VAL A 123 2.25 -6.38 21.84
C VAL A 123 2.25 -5.54 20.57
N PHE A 124 2.39 -6.17 19.40
CA PHE A 124 2.31 -5.48 18.13
C PHE A 124 0.95 -4.82 17.90
N PHE A 125 -0.15 -5.52 18.21
CA PHE A 125 -1.51 -4.96 18.10
C PHE A 125 -1.72 -3.75 19.03
N CYS A 126 -1.27 -3.83 20.28
CA CYS A 126 -1.31 -2.71 21.22
C CYS A 126 -0.46 -1.53 20.74
N PHE A 127 0.72 -1.79 20.17
CA PHE A 127 1.58 -0.75 19.60
C PHE A 127 0.89 -0.06 18.41
N VAL A 128 0.29 -0.82 17.50
CA VAL A 128 -0.46 -0.27 16.35
C VAL A 128 -1.66 0.57 16.83
N ALA A 129 -2.43 0.08 17.82
CA ALA A 129 -3.51 0.86 18.42
C ALA A 129 -2.98 2.17 19.05
N GLY A 130 -1.82 2.11 19.72
CA GLY A 130 -1.14 3.27 20.30
C GLY A 130 -0.77 4.33 19.28
N VAL A 131 -0.22 3.94 18.12
CA VAL A 131 0.12 4.92 17.06
C VAL A 131 -1.11 5.56 16.44
N PHE A 132 -2.25 4.86 16.33
CA PHE A 132 -3.51 5.47 15.88
C PHE A 132 -4.03 6.51 16.88
N ILE A 133 -3.94 6.22 18.19
CA ILE A 133 -4.32 7.17 19.24
C ILE A 133 -3.38 8.38 19.22
N LEU A 134 -2.07 8.15 19.12
CA LEU A 134 -1.07 9.23 19.06
C LEU A 134 -1.26 10.13 17.83
N ALA A 135 -1.52 9.53 16.66
CA ALA A 135 -1.80 10.27 15.43
C ALA A 135 -3.03 11.17 15.58
N ALA A 136 -4.09 10.68 16.23
CA ALA A 136 -5.28 11.48 16.48
C ALA A 136 -5.05 12.65 17.45
N ILE A 137 -4.19 12.48 18.45
CA ILE A 137 -3.80 13.56 19.37
C ILE A 137 -2.98 14.62 18.62
N MET A 138 -2.08 14.19 17.72
CA MET A 138 -1.22 15.09 16.95
C MET A 138 -1.98 15.86 15.84
N HIS A 139 -3.11 15.33 15.36
CA HIS A 139 -3.90 15.96 14.30
C HIS A 139 -5.37 16.19 14.74
N PRO A 140 -5.62 17.20 15.60
CA PRO A 140 -6.93 17.40 16.25
C PRO A 140 -8.06 17.74 15.27
N LYS A 141 -7.74 18.23 14.06
CA LYS A 141 -8.74 18.47 13.01
C LYS A 141 -9.34 17.19 12.42
N GLU A 142 -8.64 16.06 12.53
CA GLU A 142 -9.07 14.77 12.00
C GLU A 142 -9.41 13.77 13.10
N PHE A 143 -9.71 14.25 14.31
CA PHE A 143 -10.04 13.39 15.45
C PHE A 143 -11.24 12.47 15.15
N SER A 144 -12.16 12.91 14.29
CA SER A 144 -13.31 12.10 13.84
C SER A 144 -12.91 10.85 13.03
N CYS A 145 -11.66 10.74 12.56
CA CYS A 145 -11.16 9.55 11.86
C CYS A 145 -10.99 8.34 12.80
N ILE A 146 -10.85 8.53 14.12
CA ILE A 146 -10.80 7.40 15.08
C ILE A 146 -12.09 6.56 15.01
N LEU A 147 -13.26 7.17 14.80
CA LEU A 147 -14.52 6.44 14.67
C LEU A 147 -14.51 5.48 13.47
N HIS A 148 -13.76 5.82 12.42
CA HIS A 148 -13.55 4.97 11.25
C HIS A 148 -12.38 3.98 11.42
N GLY A 149 -11.76 3.93 12.61
CA GLY A 149 -10.62 3.07 12.94
C GLY A 149 -10.86 1.59 12.63
N LEU A 150 -12.08 1.09 12.90
CA LEU A 150 -12.45 -0.29 12.54
C LEU A 150 -12.39 -0.52 11.03
N LEU A 151 -12.86 0.44 10.24
CA LEU A 151 -12.83 0.36 8.78
C LEU A 151 -11.40 0.38 8.25
N TYR A 152 -10.53 1.21 8.83
CA TYR A 152 -9.10 1.19 8.50
C TYR A 152 -8.46 -0.15 8.86
N PHE A 153 -8.80 -0.74 10.00
CA PHE A 153 -8.31 -2.06 10.40
C PHE A 153 -8.77 -3.15 9.42
N LEU A 154 -10.03 -3.13 8.99
CA LEU A 154 -10.59 -4.06 8.00
C LEU A 154 -9.93 -3.93 6.62
N ALA A 155 -9.51 -2.72 6.25
CA ALA A 155 -8.84 -2.44 4.98
C ALA A 155 -7.32 -2.71 5.03
N VAL A 156 -6.76 -3.08 6.18
CA VAL A 156 -5.31 -3.40 6.30
C VAL A 156 -4.87 -4.40 5.24
N PRO A 157 -5.45 -5.62 5.12
CA PRO A 157 -4.94 -6.63 4.19
C PRO A 157 -5.05 -6.21 2.72
N SER A 158 -6.03 -5.39 2.35
CA SER A 158 -6.14 -4.92 0.96
C SER A 158 -5.07 -3.85 0.65
N MET A 159 -4.88 -2.87 1.53
CA MET A 159 -3.88 -1.81 1.34
C MET A 159 -2.45 -2.34 1.43
N SER A 160 -2.21 -3.33 2.28
CA SER A 160 -0.86 -3.83 2.58
C SER A 160 -0.41 -4.97 1.65
N MET A 161 -1.36 -5.69 1.06
CA MET A 161 -1.07 -6.88 0.24
C MET A 161 -1.53 -6.72 -1.20
N LEU A 162 -2.84 -6.57 -1.44
CA LEU A 162 -3.41 -6.53 -2.80
C LEU A 162 -2.91 -5.32 -3.59
N LEU A 163 -2.87 -4.15 -2.96
CA LEU A 163 -2.41 -2.91 -3.60
C LEU A 163 -0.93 -2.99 -3.99
N ILE A 164 -0.09 -3.62 -3.17
CA ILE A 164 1.34 -3.78 -3.46
C ILE A 164 1.53 -4.72 -4.65
N PHE A 165 0.86 -5.87 -4.68
CA PHE A 165 0.93 -6.77 -5.83
C PHE A 165 0.46 -6.09 -7.12
N TYR A 166 -0.67 -5.39 -7.07
CA TYR A 166 -1.17 -4.63 -8.22
C TYR A 166 -0.18 -3.54 -8.67
N SER A 167 0.42 -2.80 -7.72
CA SER A 167 1.38 -1.74 -8.02
C SER A 167 2.68 -2.26 -8.62
N VAL A 168 3.15 -3.45 -8.22
CA VAL A 168 4.37 -4.05 -8.79
C VAL A 168 4.10 -4.61 -10.18
N GLY A 169 2.97 -5.29 -10.36
CA GLY A 169 2.57 -5.85 -11.65
C GLY A 169 2.35 -4.81 -12.75
N ASN A 170 1.74 -3.67 -12.38
CA ASN A 170 1.41 -2.60 -13.33
C ASN A 170 2.45 -1.47 -13.35
N MET A 171 3.67 -1.70 -12.87
CA MET A 171 4.72 -0.68 -12.84
C MET A 171 5.12 -0.19 -14.25
N HIS A 172 4.84 -0.99 -15.29
CA HIS A 172 5.04 -0.61 -16.68
C HIS A 172 4.09 0.52 -17.14
N ASN A 173 2.88 0.60 -16.57
CA ASN A 173 1.91 1.62 -16.95
C ASN A 173 1.93 2.80 -15.96
N VAL A 174 2.52 3.91 -16.37
CA VAL A 174 2.66 5.13 -15.55
C VAL A 174 1.48 6.11 -15.75
N ASN A 175 0.50 5.76 -16.59
CA ASN A 175 -0.61 6.65 -16.96
C ASN A 175 -1.52 7.03 -15.76
N TRP A 176 -1.41 6.31 -14.65
CA TRP A 176 -2.17 6.53 -13.43
C TRP A 176 -1.76 7.83 -12.69
N GLY A 177 -0.54 8.34 -12.90
CA GLY A 177 -0.02 9.54 -12.23
C GLY A 177 -0.13 10.84 -13.03
N THR A 178 -0.39 10.75 -14.34
CA THR A 178 -0.52 11.89 -15.27
C THR A 178 -1.83 11.79 -16.03
N ARG A 179 -2.95 11.86 -15.31
CA ARG A 179 -4.33 11.87 -15.86
C ARG A 179 -4.65 13.07 -16.78
N GLU A 180 -3.65 13.82 -17.22
CA GLU A 180 -3.74 15.06 -18.01
C GLU A 180 -3.33 14.89 -19.49
N SER A 181 -2.95 13.69 -19.97
CA SER A 181 -2.52 13.53 -21.37
C SER A 181 -3.33 12.47 -22.12
N LYS A 182 -4.64 12.71 -22.28
CA LYS A 182 -5.28 12.35 -23.55
C LYS A 182 -5.06 13.53 -24.49
N VAL A 183 -3.94 13.49 -25.23
CA VAL A 183 -3.78 14.37 -26.39
C VAL A 183 -4.85 13.95 -27.38
N ASP A 184 -5.86 14.80 -27.55
CA ASP A 184 -6.80 14.67 -28.64
C ASP A 184 -5.99 14.79 -29.93
N ASN A 185 -6.06 13.76 -30.79
CA ASN A 185 -5.26 13.68 -32.02
C ASN A 185 -5.85 14.62 -33.08
N ASN A 186 -5.77 15.93 -32.85
CA ASN A 186 -5.98 16.98 -33.84
C ASN A 186 -5.10 18.18 -33.47
N ASP A 187 -3.88 18.18 -34.03
CA ASP A 187 -3.11 19.34 -34.50
C ASP A 187 -1.61 19.23 -34.19
N GLY A 188 -0.81 19.39 -35.25
CA GLY A 188 0.64 19.24 -35.29
C GLY A 188 1.43 20.31 -34.53
N SER A 189 1.18 20.46 -33.22
CA SER A 189 1.90 21.37 -32.32
C SER A 189 2.70 20.63 -31.22
N SER A 190 2.48 19.33 -31.04
CA SER A 190 3.01 18.51 -29.92
C SER A 190 4.53 18.39 -29.84
N ALA A 191 5.27 18.55 -30.95
CA ALA A 191 6.72 18.39 -30.94
C ALA A 191 7.45 19.50 -30.14
N LYS A 192 6.87 20.72 -30.05
CA LYS A 192 7.48 21.82 -29.27
C LYS A 192 7.15 21.77 -27.78
N MET A 193 6.09 21.07 -27.39
CA MET A 193 5.61 21.01 -26.00
C MET A 193 6.36 19.95 -25.19
N ILE A 194 6.64 18.79 -25.79
CA ILE A 194 7.39 17.68 -25.16
C ILE A 194 8.79 18.14 -24.71
N GLN A 195 9.45 19.00 -25.48
CA GLN A 195 10.80 19.47 -25.16
C GLN A 195 10.86 20.51 -24.03
N ARG A 196 9.73 21.18 -23.71
CA ARG A 196 9.65 22.10 -22.57
C ARG A 196 9.39 21.41 -21.24
N GLN A 197 8.83 20.19 -21.26
CA GLN A 197 8.43 19.47 -20.06
C GLN A 197 9.62 18.75 -19.38
N PHE A 198 10.64 18.36 -20.15
CA PHE A 198 11.89 17.77 -19.62
C PHE A 198 12.87 18.81 -19.06
N LEU A 199 12.77 20.08 -19.46
CA LEU A 199 13.58 21.17 -18.92
C LEU A 199 12.79 21.86 -17.81
N GLY A 200 12.99 21.38 -16.58
CA GLY A 200 12.29 21.83 -15.39
C GLY A 200 12.07 23.35 -15.33
N GLN A 201 10.83 23.77 -15.58
CA GLN A 201 10.39 25.11 -15.21
C GLN A 201 9.82 25.04 -13.79
N SER A 202 10.42 25.80 -12.89
CA SER A 202 9.81 26.20 -11.62
C SER A 202 8.44 26.79 -11.90
N CYS A 203 7.37 26.14 -11.47
CA CYS A 203 6.06 26.79 -11.43
C CYS A 203 6.11 27.92 -10.39
N SER A 204 5.89 29.15 -10.85
CA SER A 204 5.58 30.29 -9.99
C SER A 204 4.20 30.09 -9.37
N ILE A 205 4.04 30.58 -8.13
CA ILE A 205 2.91 30.40 -7.21
C ILE A 205 1.57 31.03 -7.68
N GLY A 206 1.43 31.38 -8.96
CA GLY A 206 0.28 32.13 -9.49
C GLY A 206 -0.83 31.32 -10.19
N ASP A 207 -0.57 30.08 -10.61
CA ASP A 207 -1.46 29.41 -11.58
C ASP A 207 -2.52 28.46 -10.97
N TRP A 208 -2.68 28.45 -9.63
CA TRP A 208 -3.65 27.58 -8.93
C TRP A 208 -5.02 28.24 -8.64
N CYS A 209 -5.37 29.34 -9.30
CA CYS A 209 -6.71 29.92 -9.19
C CYS A 209 -7.45 29.93 -10.55
N ARG A 210 -8.06 28.81 -10.89
CA ARG A 210 -9.42 28.74 -11.47
C ARG A 210 -10.02 27.36 -11.35
#